data_AF-A0AAV4FDF4-F1
#
_entry.id   AF-A0AAV4FDF4-F1
#
_cell.length_a   1.000
_cell.length_b   1.000
_cell.length_c   1.000
_cell.angle_alpha   90.00
_cell.angle_beta   90.00
_cell.angle_gamma   90.00
#
_symmetry.space_group_name_H-M   'P 1'
#
loop_
_entity.id
_entity.type
_entity.pdbx_description
1 polymer ?
#
loop_
_entity_poly.entity_id
_entity_poly.type
_entity_poly.pdbx_seq_one_letter_code
_entity_poly.pdbx_strand_id
1 'polypeptide(L)'
;MTAMGRTLMRGVLTCVLLLGGVAADIFLHVPRGSNNRLNEVTANRKNANRLYDSQDNDKGGYNVGDKTDKPAGMNQANQYSMKYFQSGPYNTMNGGEGRSFMDIEWTNQHGCGNNVDTHCNIVLQYMCQDDVDGAGNIDTLRNGLTTDTQGYVRPGRNTVTNKNRKKTDVKMNRGLHESWDWSFRTKSFNVKPYNECIHPDGWSRYNNEEDCTSNGGQWLLLHSYLEKASDKTNKNACENTKTAGLVYKWAVPHDSTNGYQPECLVKSSAPDCIIAPWTRLVHSRDLACPQR
;
A
#
# COMPACT_ATOMS: atom_id res chain seq x y z
N MET A 1 -31.73 -37.14 21.18
CA MET A 1 -31.41 -35.95 20.36
C MET A 1 -32.39 -35.89 19.20
N THR A 2 -33.22 -34.86 19.16
CA THR A 2 -34.28 -34.68 18.15
C THR A 2 -33.69 -34.49 16.76
N ALA A 3 -34.39 -34.96 15.72
CA ALA A 3 -33.96 -34.86 14.32
C ALA A 3 -33.60 -33.41 13.92
N MET A 4 -34.27 -32.42 14.52
CA MET A 4 -34.02 -31.00 14.34
C MET A 4 -32.61 -30.55 14.77
N GLY A 5 -32.04 -31.15 15.82
CA GLY A 5 -30.69 -30.83 16.31
C GLY A 5 -29.58 -31.35 15.39
N ARG A 6 -29.82 -32.44 14.65
CA ARG A 6 -28.84 -32.99 13.69
C ARG A 6 -28.76 -32.15 12.41
N THR A 7 -29.88 -31.58 11.98
CA THR A 7 -29.94 -30.71 10.79
C THR A 7 -29.32 -29.34 11.07
N LEU A 8 -29.58 -28.76 12.25
CA LEU A 8 -28.98 -27.49 12.66
C LEU A 8 -27.46 -27.62 12.83
N MET A 9 -26.98 -28.70 13.44
CA MET A 9 -25.56 -28.94 13.67
C MET A 9 -24.79 -29.23 12.36
N ARG A 10 -25.41 -29.90 11.38
CA ARG A 10 -24.86 -30.05 10.03
C ARG A 10 -24.81 -28.72 9.27
N GLY A 11 -25.86 -27.90 9.36
CA GLY A 11 -25.87 -26.57 8.73
C GLY A 11 -24.78 -25.65 9.28
N VAL A 12 -24.58 -25.63 10.59
CA VAL A 12 -23.52 -24.84 11.24
C VAL A 12 -22.13 -25.36 10.85
N LEU A 13 -21.92 -26.68 10.84
CA LEU A 13 -20.62 -27.27 10.47
C LEU A 13 -20.24 -27.01 8.99
N THR A 14 -21.22 -27.06 8.08
CA THR A 14 -21.00 -26.73 6.65
C THR A 14 -20.73 -25.24 6.47
N CYS A 15 -21.43 -24.35 7.17
CA CYS A 15 -21.12 -22.92 7.15
C CYS A 15 -19.72 -22.61 7.72
N VAL A 16 -19.26 -23.32 8.74
CA VAL A 16 -17.91 -23.16 9.30
C VAL A 16 -16.83 -23.67 8.34
N LEU A 17 -17.08 -24.75 7.59
CA LEU A 17 -16.13 -25.28 6.60
C LEU A 17 -16.04 -24.43 5.33
N LEU A 18 -17.13 -23.76 4.93
CA LEU A 18 -17.13 -22.81 3.80
C LEU A 18 -16.47 -21.46 4.12
N LEU A 19 -16.16 -21.20 5.39
CA LEU A 19 -15.41 -20.02 5.85
C LEU A 19 -13.88 -20.24 5.84
N GLY A 20 -13.41 -21.39 5.32
CA GLY A 20 -12.01 -21.69 5.13
C GLY A 20 -11.38 -20.78 4.08
N GLY A 21 -11.02 -19.56 4.46
CA GLY A 21 -10.30 -18.68 3.55
C GLY A 21 -8.93 -19.27 3.20
N VAL A 22 -8.51 -19.10 1.95
CA VAL A 22 -7.24 -19.60 1.43
C VAL A 22 -6.11 -18.68 1.88
N ALA A 23 -5.18 -19.17 2.71
CA ALA A 23 -3.92 -18.44 2.97
C ALA A 23 -3.07 -18.65 1.74
N ALA A 24 -2.57 -17.56 1.16
CA ALA A 24 -1.61 -17.64 0.07
C ALA A 24 -0.32 -17.04 0.59
N ASP A 25 0.71 -17.88 0.72
CA ASP A 25 2.03 -17.45 1.18
C ASP A 25 2.84 -16.86 0.02
N ILE A 26 3.38 -15.65 0.20
CA ILE A 26 4.28 -15.00 -0.76
C ILE A 26 5.61 -14.72 -0.09
N PHE A 27 6.70 -15.22 -0.67
CA PHE A 27 8.05 -15.02 -0.15
C PHE A 27 8.87 -14.21 -1.13
N LEU A 28 9.13 -12.94 -0.78
CA LEU A 28 9.96 -12.05 -1.58
C LEU A 28 11.45 -12.33 -1.33
N HIS A 29 12.17 -12.72 -2.37
CA HIS A 29 13.59 -13.06 -2.32
C HIS A 29 14.48 -11.86 -2.67
N VAL A 30 14.08 -11.06 -3.67
CA VAL A 30 14.78 -9.84 -4.09
C VAL A 30 13.76 -8.73 -4.37
N PRO A 31 13.86 -7.57 -3.72
CA PRO A 31 14.58 -7.34 -2.46
C PRO A 31 14.04 -8.27 -1.34
N ARG A 32 14.86 -8.62 -0.35
CA ARG A 32 14.44 -9.58 0.70
C ARG A 32 13.22 -9.10 1.48
N GLY A 33 12.14 -9.89 1.50
CA GLY A 33 10.92 -9.61 2.27
C GLY A 33 11.02 -10.08 3.72
N SER A 34 10.56 -9.28 4.67
CA SER A 34 10.71 -9.60 6.09
C SER A 34 9.64 -10.54 6.65
N ASN A 35 8.42 -10.54 6.10
CA ASN A 35 7.27 -11.24 6.70
C ASN A 35 7.12 -10.94 8.20
N ASN A 36 7.13 -9.65 8.55
CA ASN A 36 7.12 -9.15 9.94
C ASN A 36 8.32 -9.55 10.81
N ARG A 37 9.32 -10.26 10.30
CA ARG A 37 10.52 -10.59 11.08
C ARG A 37 11.41 -9.38 11.33
N LEU A 38 12.11 -9.41 12.45
CA LEU A 38 13.08 -8.41 12.86
C LEU A 38 14.42 -9.05 13.21
N ASN A 39 14.48 -9.77 14.32
CA ASN A 39 15.71 -10.32 14.91
C ASN A 39 15.42 -11.61 15.69
N GLU A 40 14.35 -12.32 15.32
CA GLU A 40 13.99 -13.58 15.94
C GLU A 40 15.12 -14.61 15.79
N VAL A 41 15.54 -15.18 16.92
CA VAL A 41 16.52 -16.29 16.96
C VAL A 41 15.86 -17.66 16.70
N THR A 42 14.54 -17.68 16.54
CA THR A 42 13.73 -18.87 16.28
C THR A 42 13.40 -19.00 14.80
N ALA A 43 13.05 -20.22 14.38
CA ALA A 43 12.58 -20.46 13.01
C ALA A 43 11.30 -19.68 12.67
N ASN A 44 10.45 -19.42 13.66
CA ASN A 44 9.19 -18.71 13.48
C ASN A 44 9.35 -17.22 13.81
N ARG A 45 8.64 -16.34 13.08
CA ARG A 45 8.43 -14.94 13.47
C ARG A 45 7.72 -14.86 14.83
N LYS A 46 7.96 -13.79 15.59
CA LYS A 46 7.37 -13.62 16.92
C LYS A 46 6.01 -12.93 16.90
N ASN A 47 5.78 -12.08 15.90
CA ASN A 47 4.55 -11.29 15.78
C ASN A 47 4.13 -11.18 14.31
N ALA A 48 3.07 -11.89 13.94
CA ALA A 48 2.47 -11.86 12.60
C ALA A 48 1.83 -10.51 12.22
N ASN A 49 1.74 -9.59 13.18
CA ASN A 49 1.09 -8.28 13.06
C ASN A 49 2.03 -7.12 13.38
N ARG A 50 3.36 -7.30 13.27
CA ARG A 50 4.33 -6.27 13.69
C ARG A 50 4.26 -5.00 12.84
N LEU A 51 4.35 -5.16 11.53
CA LEU A 51 4.32 -4.08 10.54
C LEU A 51 2.99 -4.08 9.79
N TYR A 52 2.52 -5.27 9.42
CA TYR A 52 1.26 -5.55 8.75
C TYR A 52 0.71 -6.89 9.23
N ASP A 53 -0.55 -7.20 8.95
CA ASP A 53 -1.06 -8.57 9.13
C ASP A 53 -0.61 -9.39 7.94
N SER A 54 0.42 -10.23 8.10
CA SER A 54 1.02 -10.90 6.95
C SER A 54 0.23 -12.10 6.46
N GLN A 55 -0.51 -12.80 7.33
CA GLN A 55 -1.18 -14.08 7.05
C GLN A 55 -0.29 -15.20 6.42
N ASP A 56 0.97 -14.92 6.12
CA ASP A 56 1.99 -15.84 5.64
C ASP A 56 2.32 -16.91 6.66
N ASN A 57 2.95 -17.99 6.23
CA ASN A 57 3.65 -18.92 7.11
C ASN A 57 4.66 -18.21 8.03
N ASP A 58 4.62 -18.52 9.33
CA ASP A 58 5.50 -17.96 10.36
C ASP A 58 7.00 -18.18 10.09
N LYS A 59 7.35 -19.21 9.30
CA LYS A 59 8.75 -19.52 8.95
C LYS A 59 9.31 -18.71 7.80
N GLY A 60 8.44 -18.05 7.02
CA GLY A 60 8.85 -17.28 5.86
C GLY A 60 9.51 -15.94 6.20
N GLY A 61 10.23 -15.40 5.23
CA GLY A 61 10.84 -14.07 5.31
C GLY A 61 12.20 -14.02 6.01
N TYR A 62 12.84 -12.87 5.91
CA TYR A 62 14.20 -12.64 6.38
C TYR A 62 14.22 -11.67 7.57
N ASN A 63 15.03 -11.96 8.57
CA ASN A 63 15.35 -10.99 9.62
C ASN A 63 16.09 -9.78 9.02
N VAL A 64 16.02 -8.67 9.72
CA VAL A 64 16.95 -7.56 9.51
C VAL A 64 18.33 -8.05 9.94
N GLY A 65 19.31 -7.92 9.05
CA GLY A 65 20.67 -8.36 9.34
C GLY A 65 21.32 -7.50 10.42
N ASP A 66 22.30 -8.09 11.12
CA ASP A 66 23.21 -7.34 11.96
C ASP A 66 24.39 -6.82 11.12
N LYS A 67 24.90 -5.61 11.40
CA LYS A 67 26.06 -5.06 10.66
C LYS A 67 27.35 -5.81 10.92
N THR A 68 27.45 -6.49 12.06
CA THR A 68 28.64 -7.20 12.52
C THR A 68 28.27 -8.63 12.92
N ASP A 69 29.24 -9.38 13.45
CA ASP A 69 29.04 -10.69 14.06
C ASP A 69 28.30 -10.63 15.41
N LYS A 70 27.98 -9.44 15.91
CA LYS A 70 27.25 -9.22 17.17
C LYS A 70 25.82 -8.80 16.88
N PRO A 71 24.85 -9.26 17.69
CA PRO A 71 23.46 -8.79 17.57
C PRO A 71 23.36 -7.27 17.65
N ALA A 72 22.57 -6.67 16.77
CA ALA A 72 22.32 -5.23 16.75
C ALA A 72 21.68 -4.73 18.07
N GLY A 73 20.97 -5.62 18.76
CA GLY A 73 20.30 -5.34 20.02
C GLY A 73 19.29 -4.20 19.88
N MET A 74 19.30 -3.29 20.86
CA MET A 74 18.42 -2.11 20.90
C MET A 74 19.04 -0.89 20.20
N ASN A 75 19.94 -1.09 19.25
CA ASN A 75 20.57 0.01 18.51
C ASN A 75 20.34 -0.16 17.00
N GLN A 76 19.54 0.74 16.42
CA GLN A 76 19.21 0.72 15.00
C GLN A 76 20.45 0.99 14.14
N ALA A 77 21.44 1.74 14.65
CA ALA A 77 22.68 1.97 13.94
C ALA A 77 23.51 0.70 13.74
N ASN A 78 23.23 -0.38 14.49
CA ASN A 78 23.87 -1.68 14.33
C ASN A 78 23.08 -2.63 13.42
N GLN A 79 21.88 -2.23 12.95
CA GLN A 79 21.12 -3.00 11.96
C GLN A 79 21.65 -2.75 10.55
N TYR A 80 21.78 -3.82 9.77
CA TYR A 80 22.21 -3.76 8.39
C TYR A 80 21.08 -3.26 7.50
N SER A 81 21.33 -2.16 6.80
CA SER A 81 20.48 -1.67 5.71
C SER A 81 21.00 -2.23 4.40
N MET A 82 20.16 -2.98 3.69
CA MET A 82 20.49 -3.46 2.35
C MET A 82 20.69 -2.26 1.41
N LYS A 83 21.80 -2.27 0.67
CA LYS A 83 22.15 -1.22 -0.27
C LYS A 83 22.09 -1.75 -1.68
N TYR A 84 21.39 -1.04 -2.54
CA TYR A 84 21.39 -1.27 -3.98
C TYR A 84 22.18 -0.15 -4.64
N PHE A 85 23.04 -0.52 -5.60
CA PHE A 85 23.84 0.42 -6.34
C PHE A 85 23.15 0.70 -7.66
N GLN A 86 23.20 1.97 -8.08
CA GLN A 86 22.78 2.38 -9.41
C GLN A 86 23.98 2.89 -10.19
N SER A 87 24.00 2.64 -11.50
CA SER A 87 25.05 3.03 -12.44
C SER A 87 25.19 4.54 -12.60
N GLY A 88 24.18 5.33 -12.24
CA GLY A 88 24.31 6.77 -11.99
C GLY A 88 22.96 7.49 -11.95
N PRO A 89 22.96 8.83 -11.88
CA PRO A 89 21.73 9.63 -11.92
C PRO A 89 21.12 9.61 -13.34
N TYR A 90 20.43 8.52 -13.69
CA TYR A 90 19.87 8.34 -15.04
C TYR A 90 18.94 9.49 -15.47
N ASN A 91 18.30 10.17 -14.51
CA ASN A 91 17.47 11.35 -14.74
C ASN A 91 18.23 12.55 -15.29
N THR A 92 19.56 12.62 -15.08
CA THR A 92 20.41 13.71 -15.57
C THR A 92 21.30 13.27 -16.73
N MET A 93 21.11 12.06 -17.25
CA MET A 93 21.91 11.48 -18.33
C MET A 93 21.10 11.31 -19.62
N ASN A 94 21.74 11.61 -20.75
CA ASN A 94 21.06 11.64 -22.04
C ASN A 94 20.79 10.21 -22.55
N GLY A 95 19.69 10.00 -23.28
CA GLY A 95 19.38 8.71 -23.89
C GLY A 95 19.10 7.54 -22.93
N GLY A 96 18.90 7.79 -21.64
CA GLY A 96 18.70 6.73 -20.63
C GLY A 96 19.97 5.96 -20.29
N GLU A 97 21.14 6.52 -20.58
CA GLU A 97 22.43 6.07 -20.07
C GLU A 97 22.43 6.10 -18.53
N GLY A 98 23.03 5.07 -17.91
CA GLY A 98 23.09 4.95 -16.45
C GLY A 98 21.80 4.48 -15.75
N ARG A 99 20.78 4.03 -16.51
CA ARG A 99 19.64 3.30 -15.92
C ARG A 99 20.12 2.02 -15.25
N SER A 100 19.57 1.75 -14.08
CA SER A 100 19.75 0.49 -13.34
C SER A 100 18.42 -0.21 -13.25
N PHE A 101 18.45 -1.52 -13.46
CA PHE A 101 17.29 -2.39 -13.31
C PHE A 101 17.52 -3.29 -12.10
N MET A 102 16.49 -3.44 -11.28
CA MET A 102 16.47 -4.40 -10.18
C MET A 102 15.36 -5.38 -10.44
N ASP A 103 15.73 -6.64 -10.62
CA ASP A 103 14.77 -7.71 -10.74
C ASP A 103 14.11 -7.97 -9.39
N ILE A 104 12.78 -8.10 -9.42
CA ILE A 104 11.99 -8.46 -8.25
C ILE A 104 11.67 -9.96 -8.36
N GLU A 105 12.04 -10.71 -7.34
CA GLU A 105 11.86 -12.16 -7.30
C GLU A 105 11.03 -12.55 -6.07
N TRP A 106 10.00 -13.36 -6.28
CA TRP A 106 9.19 -13.95 -5.23
C TRP A 106 8.80 -15.39 -5.56
N THR A 107 8.52 -16.16 -4.52
CA THR A 107 7.82 -17.45 -4.63
C THR A 107 6.38 -17.28 -4.15
N ASN A 108 5.43 -17.84 -4.90
CA ASN A 108 4.06 -18.05 -4.46
C ASN A 108 3.85 -19.54 -4.19
N GLN A 109 3.49 -19.89 -2.96
CA GLN A 109 3.35 -21.30 -2.56
C GLN A 109 2.07 -21.93 -3.11
N HIS A 110 1.03 -21.12 -3.33
CA HIS A 110 -0.27 -21.56 -3.84
C HIS A 110 -0.45 -21.25 -5.34
N GLY A 111 -1.35 -21.98 -6.00
CA GLY A 111 -1.66 -21.79 -7.40
C GLY A 111 -2.16 -20.36 -7.70
N CYS A 112 -1.63 -19.77 -8.76
CA CYS A 112 -1.97 -18.43 -9.22
C CYS A 112 -1.96 -18.42 -10.75
N GLY A 113 -3.07 -18.04 -11.36
CA GLY A 113 -3.21 -18.07 -12.81
C GLY A 113 -4.60 -17.67 -13.30
N ASN A 114 -4.87 -17.90 -14.59
CA ASN A 114 -6.08 -17.41 -15.25
C ASN A 114 -7.32 -18.30 -15.04
N ASN A 115 -7.20 -19.39 -14.28
CA ASN A 115 -8.37 -20.18 -13.89
C ASN A 115 -9.16 -19.41 -12.82
N VAL A 116 -10.48 -19.37 -12.96
CA VAL A 116 -11.41 -18.75 -12.00
C VAL A 116 -11.20 -19.24 -10.56
N ASP A 117 -10.77 -20.50 -10.39
CA ASP A 117 -10.55 -21.11 -9.07
C ASP A 117 -9.18 -20.77 -8.46
N THR A 118 -8.23 -20.28 -9.27
CA THR A 118 -6.87 -19.92 -8.84
C THR A 118 -6.51 -18.49 -9.25
N HIS A 119 -7.52 -17.65 -9.47
CA HIS A 119 -7.31 -16.27 -9.87
C HIS A 119 -6.68 -15.49 -8.72
N CYS A 120 -5.63 -14.74 -9.02
CA CYS A 120 -4.79 -14.07 -8.06
C CYS A 120 -4.46 -12.67 -8.57
N ASN A 121 -4.33 -11.73 -7.64
CA ASN A 121 -3.79 -10.40 -7.90
C ASN A 121 -2.60 -10.19 -6.98
N ILE A 122 -1.44 -9.92 -7.56
CA ILE A 122 -0.23 -9.57 -6.82
C ILE A 122 -0.01 -8.07 -7.00
N VAL A 123 -0.13 -7.33 -5.90
CA VAL A 123 0.05 -5.88 -5.87
C VAL A 123 1.35 -5.57 -5.16
N LEU A 124 2.26 -4.90 -5.85
CA LEU A 124 3.52 -4.41 -5.27
C LEU A 124 3.35 -2.94 -4.90
N GLN A 125 3.43 -2.66 -3.60
CA GLN A 125 3.46 -1.31 -3.07
C GLN A 125 4.85 -1.02 -2.52
N TYR A 126 5.43 0.10 -2.92
CA TYR A 126 6.71 0.58 -2.41
C TYR A 126 6.59 2.06 -2.02
N MET A 127 7.52 2.51 -1.18
CA MET A 127 7.69 3.93 -0.89
C MET A 127 9.15 4.26 -0.68
N CYS A 128 9.47 5.52 -0.91
CA CYS A 128 10.78 6.08 -0.68
C CYS A 128 10.66 7.20 0.35
N GLN A 129 11.70 7.36 1.15
CA GLN A 129 11.92 8.53 1.98
C GLN A 129 13.38 8.93 1.78
N ASP A 130 13.63 10.23 1.61
CA ASP A 130 14.99 10.74 1.57
C ASP A 130 15.72 10.42 2.88
N ASP A 131 17.05 10.34 2.82
CA ASP A 131 17.86 10.15 4.02
C ASP A 131 17.62 11.32 4.97
N VAL A 132 16.97 11.03 6.10
CA VAL A 132 16.66 12.03 7.12
C VAL A 132 17.77 12.02 8.18
N ASP A 133 18.59 13.07 8.15
CA ASP A 133 19.56 13.39 9.20
C ASP A 133 18.82 13.82 10.48
N GLY A 134 18.35 12.84 11.26
CA GLY A 134 17.72 13.16 12.53
C GLY A 134 17.02 11.99 13.18
N ALA A 135 17.60 11.51 14.28
CA ALA A 135 17.04 10.51 15.20
C ALA A 135 15.77 10.97 15.95
N GLY A 136 15.02 11.96 15.44
CA GLY A 136 13.92 12.61 16.13
C GLY A 136 12.62 12.74 15.34
N ASN A 137 12.61 12.49 14.03
CA ASN A 137 11.36 12.54 13.27
C ASN A 137 10.58 11.22 13.48
N ILE A 138 9.41 11.34 14.10
CA ILE A 138 8.55 10.19 14.37
C ILE A 138 8.03 9.52 13.09
N ASP A 139 8.07 10.20 11.93
CA ASP A 139 7.68 9.63 10.63
C ASP A 139 8.84 9.04 9.82
N THR A 140 10.05 8.98 10.37
CA THR A 140 11.18 8.32 9.70
C THR A 140 10.91 6.83 9.51
N LEU A 141 11.03 6.33 8.29
CA LEU A 141 10.91 4.90 7.98
C LEU A 141 11.99 4.11 8.72
N ARG A 142 11.60 2.99 9.32
CA ARG A 142 12.51 2.19 10.16
C ARG A 142 12.00 0.76 10.34
N ASN A 143 12.94 -0.15 10.51
CA ASN A 143 12.65 -1.50 10.97
C ASN A 143 12.20 -1.51 12.44
N GLY A 144 12.69 -0.57 13.27
CA GLY A 144 12.45 -0.59 14.71
C GLY A 144 13.35 -1.58 15.45
N LEU A 145 13.24 -1.58 16.77
CA LEU A 145 14.12 -2.29 17.71
C LEU A 145 13.43 -3.45 18.41
N THR A 146 12.09 -3.47 18.41
CA THR A 146 11.30 -4.52 19.04
C THR A 146 10.37 -5.21 18.05
N THR A 147 9.94 -6.41 18.44
CA THR A 147 8.98 -7.19 17.67
C THR A 147 7.53 -6.71 17.84
N ASP A 148 7.31 -5.60 18.54
CA ASP A 148 5.97 -5.12 18.89
C ASP A 148 5.34 -4.31 17.75
N THR A 149 4.03 -4.44 17.60
CA THR A 149 3.23 -3.63 16.66
C THR A 149 3.16 -2.18 17.10
N GLN A 150 3.13 -1.23 16.17
CA GLN A 150 2.88 0.18 16.51
C GLN A 150 1.61 0.35 17.36
N GLY A 151 1.57 1.38 18.19
CA GLY A 151 0.47 1.64 19.12
C GLY A 151 -0.81 2.15 18.46
N TYR A 152 -0.99 1.92 17.17
CA TYR A 152 -2.19 2.35 16.45
C TYR A 152 -3.42 1.67 17.03
N VAL A 153 -4.34 2.47 17.55
CA VAL A 153 -5.68 2.01 17.94
C VAL A 153 -6.69 2.54 16.93
N ARG A 154 -7.66 1.72 16.52
CA ARG A 154 -8.73 2.20 15.64
C ARG A 154 -9.45 3.38 16.34
N PRO A 155 -9.56 4.57 15.71
CA PRO A 155 -10.35 5.65 16.26
C PRO A 155 -11.80 5.19 16.47
N GLY A 156 -12.29 5.24 17.71
CA GLY A 156 -13.73 5.29 17.98
C GLY A 156 -14.29 6.68 17.64
N ARG A 157 -15.61 6.80 17.51
CA ARG A 157 -16.34 8.04 17.15
C ARG A 157 -15.91 9.26 17.96
N ASN A 158 -15.54 9.07 19.23
CA ASN A 158 -15.15 10.12 20.18
C ASN A 158 -13.64 10.44 20.21
N THR A 159 -12.81 9.69 19.48
CA THR A 159 -11.33 9.80 19.53
C THR A 159 -10.71 10.32 18.23
N VAL A 160 -11.54 10.58 17.21
CA VAL A 160 -11.12 11.10 15.90
C VAL A 160 -10.53 12.53 16.02
N THR A 161 -10.93 13.30 17.02
CA THR A 161 -10.53 14.70 17.21
C THR A 161 -9.25 14.91 18.02
N ASN A 162 -8.64 13.85 18.56
CA ASN A 162 -7.46 13.99 19.41
C ASN A 162 -6.21 14.27 18.56
N LYS A 163 -5.84 15.54 18.48
CA LYS A 163 -4.67 16.06 17.73
C LYS A 163 -3.33 15.44 18.17
N ASN A 164 -3.25 14.83 19.36
CA ASN A 164 -2.01 14.27 19.93
C ASN A 164 -1.86 12.75 19.75
N ARG A 165 -2.76 12.10 19.02
CA ARG A 165 -2.73 10.65 18.83
C ARG A 165 -1.45 10.16 18.17
N LYS A 166 -0.95 10.88 17.17
CA LYS A 166 0.30 10.56 16.49
C LYS A 166 1.46 10.30 17.45
N LYS A 167 1.70 11.23 18.37
CA LYS A 167 2.78 11.14 19.37
C LYS A 167 2.57 9.97 20.35
N THR A 168 1.32 9.55 20.54
CA THR A 168 0.96 8.45 21.42
C THR A 168 1.09 7.09 20.73
N ASP A 169 0.62 6.99 19.49
CA ASP A 169 0.53 5.76 18.72
C ASP A 169 1.89 5.38 18.11
N VAL A 170 2.66 6.37 17.64
CA VAL A 170 3.97 6.14 17.02
C VAL A 170 5.05 5.98 18.07
N LYS A 171 5.62 4.78 18.15
CA LYS A 171 6.75 4.47 19.02
C LYS A 171 8.03 4.38 18.19
N MET A 172 9.06 5.11 18.61
CA MET A 172 10.35 5.16 17.91
C MET A 172 11.09 3.82 17.92
N ASN A 173 10.88 3.00 18.95
CA ASN A 173 11.48 1.67 19.06
C ASN A 173 10.73 0.59 18.26
N ARG A 174 9.65 0.93 17.56
CA ARG A 174 8.85 -0.01 16.75
C ARG A 174 8.99 0.31 15.27
N GLY A 175 8.78 -0.70 14.44
CA GLY A 175 8.87 -0.55 13.00
C GLY A 175 7.84 0.42 12.46
N LEU A 176 8.22 1.19 11.44
CA LEU A 176 7.36 2.14 10.76
C LEU A 176 7.71 2.10 9.28
N HIS A 177 6.85 1.50 8.48
CA HIS A 177 7.03 1.41 7.03
C HIS A 177 6.16 2.41 6.28
N GLU A 178 5.28 3.15 6.96
CA GLU A 178 4.46 4.21 6.40
C GLU A 178 4.29 5.31 7.48
N SER A 179 4.22 6.59 7.11
CA SER A 179 4.01 7.66 8.11
C SER A 179 2.66 7.53 8.82
N TRP A 180 2.52 8.00 10.07
CA TRP A 180 1.26 7.86 10.81
C TRP A 180 0.13 8.71 10.22
N ASP A 181 0.48 9.86 9.64
CA ASP A 181 -0.45 10.75 8.94
C ASP A 181 -0.79 10.23 7.53
N TRP A 182 -0.20 9.11 7.10
CA TRP A 182 -0.65 8.38 5.93
C TRP A 182 -2.01 7.74 6.22
N SER A 183 -3.01 8.58 6.39
CA SER A 183 -4.39 8.19 6.28
C SER A 183 -4.64 7.95 4.79
N PHE A 184 -4.78 6.68 4.40
CA PHE A 184 -5.35 6.30 3.09
C PHE A 184 -6.58 7.15 2.75
N ARG A 185 -7.34 7.62 3.75
CA ARG A 185 -8.46 8.55 3.59
C ARG A 185 -8.10 9.94 3.07
N THR A 186 -6.92 10.51 3.32
CA THR A 186 -6.58 11.88 2.88
C THR A 186 -5.55 11.92 1.75
N LYS A 187 -4.73 10.87 1.62
CA LYS A 187 -3.68 10.77 0.58
C LYS A 187 -3.96 9.74 -0.50
N SER A 188 -5.03 8.93 -0.41
CA SER A 188 -5.43 8.08 -1.55
C SER A 188 -5.76 8.93 -2.77
N PHE A 189 -5.44 8.41 -3.94
CA PHE A 189 -5.80 9.02 -5.21
C PHE A 189 -7.32 9.25 -5.35
N ASN A 190 -8.16 8.47 -4.67
CA ASN A 190 -9.62 8.68 -4.60
C ASN A 190 -9.98 10.07 -4.06
N VAL A 191 -9.21 10.55 -3.07
CA VAL A 191 -9.48 11.79 -2.33
C VAL A 191 -8.59 12.93 -2.79
N LYS A 192 -7.31 12.67 -3.01
CA LYS A 192 -6.34 13.67 -3.44
C LYS A 192 -5.92 13.41 -4.89
N PRO A 193 -6.11 14.35 -5.82
CA PRO A 193 -5.52 14.24 -7.15
C PRO A 193 -4.00 14.39 -7.10
N TYR A 194 -3.32 13.76 -8.06
CA TYR A 194 -1.86 13.78 -8.17
C TYR A 194 -1.47 14.31 -9.54
N ASN A 195 -0.38 15.07 -9.56
CA ASN A 195 0.22 15.49 -10.81
C ASN A 195 1.01 14.35 -11.42
N GLU A 196 0.93 14.24 -12.74
CA GLU A 196 1.71 13.29 -13.52
C GLU A 196 2.24 13.98 -14.77
N CYS A 197 3.43 13.57 -15.21
CA CYS A 197 3.99 14.07 -16.44
C CYS A 197 3.46 13.27 -17.63
N ILE A 198 2.76 13.94 -18.54
CA ILE A 198 2.23 13.33 -19.75
C ILE A 198 3.14 13.65 -20.92
N HIS A 199 3.75 12.62 -21.49
CA HIS A 199 4.48 12.74 -22.75
C HIS A 199 3.71 12.18 -23.94
N PRO A 200 3.93 12.73 -25.15
CA PRO A 200 3.36 12.21 -26.39
C PRO A 200 3.78 10.76 -26.70
N ASP A 201 4.89 10.28 -26.14
CA ASP A 201 5.39 8.91 -26.32
C ASP A 201 4.70 7.87 -25.42
N GLY A 202 3.75 8.31 -24.59
CA GLY A 202 2.86 7.43 -23.81
C GLY A 202 3.39 7.01 -22.44
N TRP A 203 4.55 7.50 -21.99
CA TRP A 203 5.12 7.12 -20.69
C TRP A 203 5.46 8.34 -19.83
N SER A 204 5.02 8.31 -18.57
CA SER A 204 5.42 9.31 -17.56
C SER A 204 6.84 9.02 -17.07
N ARG A 205 7.82 9.77 -17.59
CA ARG A 205 9.24 9.61 -17.24
C ARG A 205 9.70 10.53 -16.10
N TYR A 206 9.00 11.64 -15.90
CA TYR A 206 9.38 12.70 -14.96
C TYR A 206 8.35 12.79 -13.83
N ASN A 207 8.83 12.92 -12.60
CA ASN A 207 8.01 12.96 -11.39
C ASN A 207 7.96 14.35 -10.73
N ASN A 208 8.41 15.39 -11.44
CA ASN A 208 8.31 16.79 -11.03
C ASN A 208 8.00 17.68 -12.23
N GLU A 209 7.46 18.87 -11.95
CA GLU A 209 6.98 19.82 -12.95
C GLU A 209 8.10 20.39 -13.83
N GLU A 210 9.23 20.73 -13.21
CA GLU A 210 10.36 21.37 -13.88
C GLU A 210 10.95 20.45 -14.95
N ASP A 211 11.29 19.21 -14.58
CA ASP A 211 11.81 18.22 -15.52
C ASP A 211 10.78 17.87 -16.59
N CYS A 212 9.50 17.73 -16.21
CA CYS A 212 8.44 17.40 -17.15
C CYS A 212 8.30 18.47 -18.24
N THR A 213 8.15 19.73 -17.84
CA THR A 213 7.94 20.85 -18.77
C THR A 213 9.20 21.15 -19.59
N SER A 214 10.38 21.02 -18.99
CA SER A 214 11.67 21.26 -19.68
C SER A 214 11.96 20.23 -20.78
N ASN A 215 11.42 19.02 -20.65
CA ASN A 215 11.58 17.96 -21.63
C ASN A 215 10.40 17.83 -22.61
N GLY A 216 9.49 18.81 -22.63
CA GLY A 216 8.36 18.84 -23.57
C GLY A 216 7.17 17.96 -23.17
N GLY A 217 7.11 17.53 -21.91
CA GLY A 217 5.94 16.90 -21.31
C GLY A 217 4.95 17.93 -20.75
N GLN A 218 3.72 17.48 -20.48
CA GLN A 218 2.68 18.28 -19.84
C GLN A 218 2.49 17.83 -18.38
N TRP A 219 2.69 18.74 -17.43
CA TRP A 219 2.46 18.46 -16.01
C TRP A 219 0.98 18.65 -15.67
N LEU A 220 0.24 17.54 -15.58
CA LEU A 220 -1.22 17.58 -15.46
C LEU A 220 -1.69 17.02 -14.12
N LEU A 221 -2.64 17.72 -13.49
CA LEU A 221 -3.32 17.25 -12.29
C LEU A 221 -4.40 16.24 -12.68
N LEU A 222 -4.15 14.97 -12.41
CA LEU A 222 -5.03 13.87 -12.77
C LEU A 222 -5.95 13.50 -11.61
N HIS A 223 -7.15 13.02 -11.97
CA HIS A 223 -8.17 12.59 -11.02
C HIS A 223 -8.55 11.11 -11.23
N SER A 224 -8.58 10.37 -10.13
CA SER A 224 -9.33 9.11 -10.04
C SER A 224 -10.83 9.35 -10.12
N TYR A 225 -11.56 8.33 -10.54
CA TYR A 225 -13.00 8.36 -10.68
C TYR A 225 -13.58 6.94 -10.58
N LEU A 226 -14.88 6.85 -10.28
CA LEU A 226 -15.65 5.61 -10.28
C LEU A 226 -16.13 5.31 -11.71
N GLU A 227 -16.75 6.31 -12.34
CA GLU A 227 -17.22 6.24 -13.71
C GLU A 227 -17.20 7.64 -14.37
N LYS A 228 -17.26 7.67 -15.71
CA LYS A 228 -17.40 8.89 -16.50
C LYS A 228 -18.86 9.12 -16.83
N ALA A 229 -19.42 10.26 -16.40
CA ALA A 229 -20.79 10.65 -16.69
C ALA A 229 -20.88 11.29 -18.09
N SER A 230 -20.86 10.45 -19.14
CA SER A 230 -20.81 10.88 -20.54
C SER A 230 -22.04 11.69 -20.99
N ASP A 231 -23.16 11.60 -20.27
CA ASP A 231 -24.37 12.39 -20.50
C ASP A 231 -24.23 13.86 -20.07
N LYS A 232 -23.19 14.18 -19.28
CA LYS A 232 -22.87 15.55 -18.85
C LYS A 232 -21.64 16.04 -19.59
N THR A 233 -21.86 16.84 -20.63
CA THR A 233 -20.80 17.28 -21.57
C THR A 233 -20.17 18.64 -21.24
N ASN A 234 -20.55 19.27 -20.12
CA ASN A 234 -19.96 20.53 -19.70
C ASN A 234 -19.87 20.65 -18.17
N LYS A 235 -18.97 21.53 -17.71
CA LYS A 235 -18.68 21.76 -16.30
C LYS A 235 -19.92 22.08 -15.47
N ASN A 236 -20.78 22.98 -15.96
CA ASN A 236 -21.97 23.40 -15.21
C ASN A 236 -22.96 22.24 -15.04
N ALA A 237 -23.20 21.46 -16.11
CA ALA A 237 -24.06 20.29 -16.03
C ALA A 237 -23.49 19.22 -15.07
N CYS A 238 -22.17 19.06 -15.06
CA CYS A 238 -21.48 18.12 -14.17
C CYS A 238 -21.56 18.53 -12.70
N GLU A 239 -21.05 19.72 -12.35
CA GLU A 239 -20.86 20.13 -10.95
C GLU A 239 -22.19 20.50 -10.25
N ASN A 240 -23.22 20.87 -11.02
CA ASN A 240 -24.57 21.12 -10.50
C ASN A 240 -25.39 19.84 -10.32
N THR A 241 -24.96 18.69 -10.85
CA THR A 241 -25.69 17.44 -10.67
C THR A 241 -25.66 17.03 -9.20
N LYS A 242 -26.85 16.81 -8.62
CA LYS A 242 -27.02 16.35 -7.23
C LYS A 242 -27.68 14.98 -7.26
N THR A 243 -26.87 13.95 -7.02
CA THR A 243 -27.35 12.58 -6.81
C THR A 243 -26.93 12.15 -5.42
N ALA A 244 -27.85 11.56 -4.65
CA ALA A 244 -27.57 11.15 -3.29
C ALA A 244 -26.41 10.14 -3.26
N GLY A 245 -25.37 10.43 -2.47
CA GLY A 245 -24.20 9.56 -2.30
C GLY A 245 -23.13 9.66 -3.39
N LEU A 246 -23.35 10.43 -4.46
CA LEU A 246 -22.37 10.62 -5.53
C LEU A 246 -21.88 12.07 -5.58
N VAL A 247 -20.60 12.24 -5.91
CA VAL A 247 -19.97 13.54 -6.09
C VAL A 247 -19.48 13.65 -7.52
N TYR A 248 -20.01 14.60 -8.27
CA TYR A 248 -19.61 14.87 -9.65
C TYR A 248 -18.55 15.96 -9.68
N LYS A 249 -17.53 15.80 -10.52
CA LYS A 249 -16.45 16.77 -10.69
C LYS A 249 -16.02 16.84 -12.14
N TRP A 250 -15.91 18.06 -12.68
CA TRP A 250 -15.35 18.31 -13.98
C TRP A 250 -13.83 18.36 -13.88
N ALA A 251 -13.14 17.33 -14.36
CA ALA A 251 -11.69 17.18 -14.18
C ALA A 251 -11.07 16.24 -15.22
N VAL A 252 -9.73 16.25 -15.30
CA VAL A 252 -8.99 15.37 -16.21
C VAL A 252 -8.88 13.96 -15.60
N PRO A 253 -9.40 12.91 -16.27
CA PRO A 253 -9.25 11.54 -15.78
C PRO A 253 -7.81 11.05 -15.94
N HIS A 254 -7.38 10.19 -15.02
CA HIS A 254 -6.02 9.64 -15.02
C HIS A 254 -5.69 8.76 -16.24
N ASP A 255 -6.69 8.15 -16.85
CA ASP A 255 -6.59 7.29 -18.03
C ASP A 255 -7.21 7.97 -19.26
N SER A 256 -7.06 9.30 -19.36
CA SER A 256 -7.62 10.07 -20.47
C SER A 256 -7.16 9.52 -21.83
N THR A 257 -8.12 9.26 -22.71
CA THR A 257 -7.89 8.88 -24.10
C THR A 257 -8.21 10.02 -25.09
N ASN A 258 -8.69 11.16 -24.58
CA ASN A 258 -9.19 12.29 -25.37
C ASN A 258 -8.23 13.49 -25.38
N GLY A 259 -6.93 13.24 -25.24
CA GLY A 259 -5.93 14.31 -25.17
C GLY A 259 -6.00 15.10 -23.86
N TYR A 260 -6.28 14.42 -22.75
CA TYR A 260 -6.32 14.98 -21.40
C TYR A 260 -7.28 16.16 -21.22
N GLN A 261 -8.38 16.13 -21.96
CA GLN A 261 -9.44 17.11 -21.80
C GLN A 261 -10.26 16.79 -20.54
N PRO A 262 -10.72 17.82 -19.80
CA PRO A 262 -11.60 17.61 -18.67
C PRO A 262 -12.93 16.94 -19.09
N GLU A 263 -13.36 15.95 -18.32
CA GLU A 263 -14.61 15.23 -18.49
C GLU A 263 -15.44 15.30 -17.20
N CYS A 264 -16.72 14.91 -17.25
CA CYS A 264 -17.51 14.78 -16.03
C CYS A 264 -17.22 13.45 -15.35
N LEU A 265 -16.58 13.52 -14.18
CA LEU A 265 -16.17 12.36 -13.41
C LEU A 265 -17.09 12.18 -12.21
N VAL A 266 -17.61 10.98 -12.01
CA VAL A 266 -18.18 10.58 -10.73
C VAL A 266 -17.01 10.20 -9.82
N LYS A 267 -16.79 10.97 -8.77
CA LYS A 267 -15.68 10.74 -7.84
C LYS A 267 -15.90 9.44 -7.08
N SER A 268 -14.87 8.59 -7.08
CA SER A 268 -14.78 7.47 -6.16
C SER A 268 -14.88 8.00 -4.73
N SER A 269 -15.65 7.32 -3.89
CA SER A 269 -15.71 7.64 -2.48
C SER A 269 -14.31 7.54 -1.86
N ALA A 270 -14.10 8.31 -0.78
CA ALA A 270 -12.92 8.11 0.04
C ALA A 270 -12.80 6.62 0.41
N PRO A 271 -11.59 6.05 0.38
CA PRO A 271 -11.40 4.64 0.70
C PRO A 271 -11.93 4.41 2.11
N ASP A 272 -12.90 3.51 2.24
CA ASP A 272 -13.50 3.26 3.54
C ASP A 272 -12.60 2.30 4.31
N CYS A 273 -11.94 2.80 5.36
CA CYS A 273 -11.16 1.98 6.28
C CYS A 273 -12.10 1.07 7.09
N ILE A 274 -12.53 -0.02 6.47
CA ILE A 274 -13.17 -1.15 7.12
C ILE A 274 -12.14 -2.27 7.22
N ILE A 275 -12.25 -3.12 8.25
CA ILE A 275 -11.59 -4.43 8.19
C ILE A 275 -12.25 -5.11 7.01
N ALA A 276 -11.48 -5.47 5.99
CA ALA A 276 -12.07 -6.22 4.91
C ALA A 276 -12.70 -7.49 5.51
N PRO A 277 -13.93 -7.85 5.11
CA PRO A 277 -14.55 -9.08 5.58
C PRO A 277 -13.60 -10.27 5.35
N TRP A 278 -12.83 -10.20 4.25
CA TRP A 278 -11.73 -11.08 3.90
C TRP A 278 -10.73 -10.25 3.08
N THR A 279 -9.60 -9.86 3.66
CA THR A 279 -8.38 -9.62 2.88
C THR A 279 -7.23 -10.33 3.52
N ARG A 280 -6.33 -10.82 2.67
CA ARG A 280 -5.09 -11.44 3.06
C ARG A 280 -4.02 -10.64 2.37
N LEU A 281 -3.26 -9.91 3.17
CA LEU A 281 -2.27 -8.97 2.70
C LEU A 281 -0.89 -9.54 2.95
N VAL A 282 -0.27 -9.94 1.85
CA VAL A 282 1.05 -10.57 1.85
C VAL A 282 2.17 -9.53 1.77
N HIS A 283 1.82 -8.25 1.62
CA HIS A 283 2.77 -7.13 1.74
C HIS A 283 2.06 -5.80 2.05
N SER A 284 2.30 -5.28 3.27
CA SER A 284 1.69 -4.08 3.89
C SER A 284 0.19 -4.20 4.24
N ARG A 285 -0.19 -3.53 5.34
CA ARG A 285 -1.32 -3.84 6.24
C ARG A 285 -2.73 -3.90 5.62
N ASP A 286 -3.60 -4.67 6.29
CA ASP A 286 -5.10 -4.73 6.29
C ASP A 286 -5.87 -3.39 6.23
N LEU A 287 -5.63 -2.61 5.19
CA LEU A 287 -6.57 -1.61 4.71
C LEU A 287 -6.81 -1.87 3.22
N ALA A 288 -7.33 -3.05 2.91
CA ALA A 288 -8.06 -3.19 1.68
C ALA A 288 -9.30 -2.30 1.78
N CYS A 289 -9.26 -1.20 1.04
CA CYS A 289 -10.43 -0.42 0.75
C CYS A 289 -11.07 -1.06 -0.46
N PRO A 290 -12.09 -1.91 -0.30
CA PRO A 290 -12.78 -2.47 -1.45
C PRO A 290 -13.29 -1.32 -2.30
N GLN A 291 -12.91 -1.31 -3.57
CA GLN A 291 -13.71 -0.64 -4.57
C GLN A 291 -15.07 -1.35 -4.56
N ARG A 292 -16.13 -0.59 -4.30
CA ARG A 292 -17.48 -1.02 -4.64
C ARG A 292 -17.70 -0.81 -6.12
#